data_AF-A0AA51GX61-F1
#
_entry.id   AF-A0AA51GX61-F1
#
_cell.length_a   1.000
_cell.length_b   1.000
_cell.length_c   1.000
_cell.angle_alpha   90.00
_cell.angle_beta   90.00
_cell.angle_gamma   90.00
#
_symmetry.space_group_name_H-M   'P 1'
#
loop_
_entity.id
_entity.type
_entity.pdbx_description
1 polymer ?
#
loop_
_entity_poly.entity_id
_entity_poly.type
_entity_poly.pdbx_seq_one_letter_code
_entity_poly.pdbx_strand_id
1 'polypeptide(L)'
;MKKVMQAELSDKSGKLFTKIELPATFEEMEDCLEKIHGTSENSKVISAECLMEYDLIGEKELEPCSLYEFNHFATVVENLDEVDQQRFEALTVLACKNDAITVNELINIAMNLNEIDMHYIPVLNDKELGDFYIDNGFLPQLDNFPTDKADWMISHINCKKVGKEMREQENGIYCGRGYVVLNEKLEQLYNGNFSVPKPKGYVFCLEIAKAPIGDIPNDEYTVTLTLPASNRDIITAVKKIGASAPQECVFYEYESTIPQLEEKFEDMSDLYTLNELARKIETMKACGGIPKYKALLSTLDKFNLQTALEVTEYQSEFILESECDTPSEYGMKMLKDIELPFKEELLFYIFDYGYGTALMQKNGVEKTPYGMLVPLSGVALSMQMEENKPTMTMEMK
;
A
#
# COMPACT_ATOMS: atom_id res chain seq x y z
N MET A 1 -9.40 5.73 4.21
CA MET A 1 -7.97 5.99 4.47
C MET A 1 -7.44 6.78 3.29
N LYS A 2 -6.71 7.87 3.53
CA LYS A 2 -6.09 8.65 2.45
C LYS A 2 -4.70 8.08 2.20
N LYS A 3 -4.41 7.60 0.98
CA LYS A 3 -3.06 7.15 0.63
C LYS A 3 -2.14 8.37 0.57
N VAL A 4 -1.08 8.38 1.39
CA VAL A 4 -0.15 9.51 1.55
C VAL A 4 1.31 9.15 1.28
N MET A 5 1.63 7.85 1.16
CA MET A 5 2.97 7.37 0.84
C MET A 5 2.89 6.25 -0.20
N GLN A 6 3.85 6.18 -1.12
CA GLN A 6 4.12 4.99 -1.93
C GLN A 6 5.47 4.41 -1.52
N ALA A 7 5.49 3.16 -1.08
CA ALA A 7 6.70 2.48 -0.62
C ALA A 7 7.12 1.37 -1.59
N GLU A 8 8.43 1.18 -1.76
CA GLU A 8 9.01 0.00 -2.40
C GLU A 8 9.51 -0.96 -1.32
N LEU A 9 8.98 -2.18 -1.35
CA LEU A 9 9.29 -3.25 -0.43
C LEU A 9 10.21 -4.25 -1.12
N SER A 10 11.26 -4.69 -0.43
CA SER A 10 12.17 -5.71 -0.91
C SER A 10 12.22 -6.91 0.02
N ASP A 11 12.45 -8.09 -0.57
CA ASP A 11 12.69 -9.33 0.16
C ASP A 11 14.05 -9.31 0.88
N LYS A 12 14.32 -10.36 1.68
CA LYS A 12 15.57 -10.51 2.42
C LYS A 12 16.81 -10.48 1.52
N SER A 13 16.71 -10.97 0.29
CA SER A 13 17.84 -11.07 -0.63
C SER A 13 18.07 -9.83 -1.49
N GLY A 14 17.15 -8.85 -1.48
CA GLY A 14 17.26 -7.66 -2.32
C GLY A 14 17.02 -7.95 -3.80
N LYS A 15 16.28 -9.01 -4.13
CA LYS A 15 16.03 -9.47 -5.51
C LYS A 15 14.61 -9.24 -5.96
N LEU A 16 13.65 -9.43 -5.07
CA LEU A 16 12.23 -9.23 -5.35
C LEU A 16 11.80 -7.90 -4.78
N PHE A 17 10.93 -7.23 -5.54
CA PHE A 17 10.44 -5.91 -5.20
C PHE A 17 8.95 -5.83 -5.49
N THR A 18 8.24 -5.11 -4.65
CA THR A 18 6.84 -4.74 -4.90
C THR A 18 6.56 -3.35 -4.36
N LYS A 19 5.53 -2.70 -4.89
CA LYS A 19 5.11 -1.37 -4.45
C LYS A 19 3.80 -1.44 -3.70
N ILE A 20 3.64 -0.59 -2.70
CA ILE A 20 2.42 -0.47 -1.90
C ILE A 20 2.14 0.99 -1.56
N GLU A 21 0.87 1.37 -1.63
CA GLU A 21 0.40 2.67 -1.15
C GLU A 21 -0.10 2.58 0.29
N LEU A 22 0.38 3.49 1.14
CA LEU A 22 0.13 3.51 2.58
C LEU A 22 -0.66 4.78 2.99
N PRO A 23 -1.54 4.71 3.99
CA PRO A 23 -1.81 3.57 4.85
C PRO A 23 -2.51 2.42 4.13
N ALA A 24 -2.14 1.21 4.47
CA ALA A 24 -2.67 -0.03 3.95
C ALA A 24 -3.31 -0.87 5.06
N THR A 25 -4.31 -1.65 4.66
CA THR A 25 -4.94 -2.70 5.45
C THR A 25 -3.96 -3.86 5.67
N PHE A 26 -4.29 -4.74 6.62
CA PHE A 26 -3.52 -5.96 6.85
C PHE A 26 -3.43 -6.81 5.56
N GLU A 27 -4.54 -6.97 4.84
CA GLU A 27 -4.60 -7.79 3.63
C GLU A 27 -3.76 -7.23 2.49
N GLU A 28 -3.76 -5.91 2.27
CA GLU A 28 -2.92 -5.25 1.26
C GLU A 28 -1.41 -5.44 1.57
N MET A 29 -1.02 -5.35 2.85
CA MET A 29 0.38 -5.55 3.26
C MET A 29 0.82 -7.01 3.14
N GLU A 30 -0.01 -7.95 3.60
CA GLU A 30 0.30 -9.38 3.46
C GLU A 30 0.34 -9.82 2.00
N ASP A 31 -0.52 -9.28 1.14
CA ASP A 31 -0.46 -9.54 -0.30
C ASP A 31 0.89 -9.10 -0.91
N CYS A 32 1.40 -7.94 -0.49
CA CYS A 32 2.72 -7.47 -0.92
C CYS A 32 3.84 -8.39 -0.41
N LEU A 33 3.77 -8.81 0.85
CA LEU A 33 4.75 -9.75 1.43
C LEU A 33 4.72 -11.11 0.71
N GLU A 34 3.54 -11.62 0.36
CA GLU A 34 3.39 -12.87 -0.40
C GLU A 34 4.06 -12.79 -1.78
N LYS A 35 3.93 -11.65 -2.48
CA LYS A 35 4.54 -11.41 -3.81
C LYS A 35 6.06 -11.43 -3.79
N ILE A 36 6.68 -10.92 -2.73
CA ILE A 36 8.14 -10.92 -2.56
C ILE A 36 8.64 -12.12 -1.75
N HIS A 37 7.75 -13.06 -1.41
CA HIS A 37 8.07 -14.23 -0.57
C HIS A 37 8.69 -13.87 0.77
N GLY A 38 8.23 -12.74 1.30
CA GLY A 38 8.71 -12.08 2.48
C GLY A 38 7.84 -12.35 3.70
N THR A 39 8.36 -11.90 4.84
CA THR A 39 7.65 -11.72 6.10
C THR A 39 7.99 -10.33 6.63
N SER A 40 7.21 -9.85 7.59
CA SER A 40 7.47 -8.57 8.25
C SER A 40 8.82 -8.44 8.93
N GLU A 41 9.45 -9.57 9.27
CA GLU A 41 10.77 -9.61 9.93
C GLU A 41 11.92 -9.62 8.93
N ASN A 42 11.69 -10.15 7.72
CA ASN A 42 12.76 -10.39 6.75
C ASN A 42 12.72 -9.45 5.54
N SER A 43 11.64 -8.71 5.38
CA SER A 43 11.42 -7.75 4.30
C SER A 43 11.56 -6.33 4.81
N LYS A 44 11.94 -5.41 3.92
CA LYS A 44 12.18 -4.01 4.29
C LYS A 44 11.62 -3.07 3.25
N VAL A 45 11.05 -1.96 3.72
CA VAL A 45 10.85 -0.78 2.88
C VAL A 45 12.24 -0.22 2.60
N ILE A 46 12.58 -0.11 1.32
CA ILE A 46 13.92 0.35 0.87
C ILE A 46 13.89 1.75 0.27
N SER A 47 12.72 2.21 -0.16
CA SER A 47 12.48 3.57 -0.64
C SER A 47 11.01 3.92 -0.45
N ALA A 48 10.73 5.21 -0.37
CA ALA A 48 9.37 5.71 -0.31
C ALA A 48 9.27 7.10 -0.94
N GLU A 49 8.09 7.39 -1.49
CA GLU A 49 7.71 8.66 -2.08
C GLU A 49 6.51 9.23 -1.32
N CYS A 50 6.56 10.51 -0.96
CA CYS A 50 5.44 11.22 -0.36
C CYS A 50 4.40 11.57 -1.44
N LEU A 51 3.13 11.23 -1.21
CA LEU A 51 2.01 11.53 -2.12
C LEU A 51 1.24 12.81 -1.72
N MET A 52 1.73 13.54 -0.73
CA MET A 52 1.12 14.78 -0.25
C MET A 52 1.71 16.01 -0.96
N GLU A 53 1.09 17.18 -0.75
CA GLU A 53 1.50 18.44 -1.38
C GLU A 53 2.89 18.90 -0.93
N TYR A 54 3.26 18.56 0.31
CA TYR A 54 4.58 18.78 0.87
C TYR A 54 5.26 17.43 1.11
N ASP A 55 6.52 17.36 0.71
CA ASP A 55 7.32 16.16 0.89
C ASP A 55 7.81 16.07 2.34
N LEU A 56 7.30 15.08 3.08
CA LEU A 56 7.65 14.90 4.49
C LEU A 56 9.04 14.30 4.69
N ILE A 57 9.52 13.54 3.71
CA ILE A 57 10.86 12.93 3.74
C ILE A 57 11.88 13.91 3.18
N GLY A 58 11.47 14.69 2.17
CA GLY A 58 12.31 15.68 1.50
C GLY A 58 13.46 15.02 0.74
N GLU A 59 14.61 15.69 0.67
CA GLU A 59 15.80 15.17 -0.02
C GLU A 59 16.54 14.05 0.76
N LYS A 60 15.92 13.50 1.82
CA LYS A 60 16.55 12.50 2.69
C LYS A 60 16.36 11.08 2.15
N GLU A 61 17.37 10.24 2.37
CA GLU A 61 17.29 8.80 2.14
C GLU A 61 16.59 8.12 3.33
N LEU A 62 15.46 7.46 3.08
CA LEU A 62 14.79 6.68 4.12
C LEU A 62 15.63 5.45 4.49
N GLU A 63 16.00 5.32 5.77
CA GLU A 63 16.67 4.12 6.24
C GLU A 63 15.74 2.89 6.16
N PRO A 64 16.27 1.71 5.76
CA PRO A 64 15.43 0.53 5.61
C PRO A 64 14.69 0.13 6.89
N CYS A 65 13.36 0.08 6.82
CA CYS A 65 12.48 -0.15 7.97
C CYS A 65 11.43 -1.23 7.70
N SER A 66 10.70 -1.63 8.74
CA SER A 66 9.60 -2.60 8.60
C SER A 66 8.42 -1.98 7.85
N LEU A 67 7.76 -2.77 6.98
CA LEU A 67 6.53 -2.36 6.32
C LEU A 67 5.47 -1.88 7.31
N TYR A 68 5.30 -2.58 8.43
CA TYR A 68 4.27 -2.25 9.40
C TYR A 68 4.59 -0.96 10.18
N GLU A 69 5.87 -0.70 10.46
CA GLU A 69 6.29 0.54 11.11
C GLU A 69 6.12 1.74 10.16
N PHE A 70 6.49 1.57 8.89
CA PHE A 70 6.29 2.62 7.88
C PHE A 70 4.81 2.86 7.60
N ASN A 71 3.98 1.81 7.62
CA ASN A 71 2.52 1.95 7.56
C ASN A 71 1.94 2.70 8.77
N HIS A 72 2.50 2.48 9.97
CA HIS A 72 2.13 3.25 11.15
C HIS A 72 2.45 4.74 10.97
N PHE A 73 3.65 5.07 10.49
CA PHE A 73 4.00 6.45 10.14
C PHE A 73 3.00 7.06 9.15
N ALA A 74 2.70 6.37 8.06
CA ALA A 74 1.70 6.83 7.08
C ALA A 74 0.34 7.11 7.74
N THR A 75 -0.08 6.28 8.70
CA THR A 75 -1.34 6.46 9.43
C THR A 75 -1.30 7.70 10.33
N VAL A 76 -0.16 7.98 10.97
CA VAL A 76 0.02 9.16 11.82
C VAL A 76 -0.09 10.45 11.00
N VAL A 77 0.40 10.44 9.75
CA VAL A 77 0.44 11.65 8.91
C VAL A 77 -0.71 11.77 7.90
N GLU A 78 -1.62 10.79 7.80
CA GLU A 78 -2.66 10.76 6.75
C GLU A 78 -3.61 11.98 6.77
N ASN A 79 -3.79 12.58 7.95
CA ASN A 79 -4.73 13.67 8.20
C ASN A 79 -4.04 15.02 8.46
N LEU A 80 -2.72 15.15 8.21
CA LEU A 80 -2.06 16.45 8.33
C LEU A 80 -2.66 17.43 7.31
N ASP A 81 -3.05 18.61 7.78
CA ASP A 81 -3.45 19.71 6.90
C ASP A 81 -2.22 20.35 6.23
N GLU A 82 -2.45 21.31 5.34
CA GLU A 82 -1.35 21.97 4.61
C GLU A 82 -0.39 22.72 5.55
N VAL A 83 -0.88 23.26 6.67
CA VAL A 83 -0.05 24.02 7.62
C VAL A 83 0.84 23.08 8.42
N ASP A 84 0.30 21.96 8.89
CA ASP A 84 1.08 20.96 9.61
C ASP A 84 2.03 20.20 8.69
N GLN A 85 1.67 20.00 7.42
CA GLN A 85 2.60 19.49 6.41
C GLN A 85 3.81 20.41 6.19
N GLN A 86 3.60 21.74 6.12
CA GLN A 86 4.68 22.73 6.05
C GLN A 86 5.58 22.69 7.30
N ARG A 87 4.97 22.63 8.49
CA ARG A 87 5.69 22.56 9.77
C ARG A 87 6.49 21.26 9.86
N PHE A 88 5.94 20.15 9.37
CA PHE A 88 6.62 18.86 9.31
C PHE A 88 7.87 18.94 8.42
N GLU A 89 7.72 19.39 7.17
CA GLU A 89 8.85 19.55 6.23
C GLU A 89 9.96 20.40 6.86
N ALA A 90 9.59 21.51 7.52
CA ALA A 90 10.54 22.37 8.21
C ALA A 90 11.26 21.65 9.36
N LEU A 91 10.52 20.91 10.19
CA LEU A 91 11.09 20.11 11.28
C LEU A 91 12.02 19.00 10.77
N THR A 92 11.69 18.34 9.66
CA THR A 92 12.57 17.33 9.04
C THR A 92 13.93 17.93 8.68
N VAL A 93 13.95 19.12 8.07
CA VAL A 93 15.20 19.83 7.73
C VAL A 93 15.99 20.24 8.98
N LEU A 94 15.31 20.67 10.05
CA LEU A 94 15.94 21.11 11.30
C LEU A 94 16.51 19.96 12.13
N ALA A 95 15.76 18.87 12.25
CA ALA A 95 16.04 17.74 13.13
C ALA A 95 17.08 16.80 12.54
N CYS A 96 16.99 16.54 11.23
CA CYS A 96 17.76 15.50 10.56
C CYS A 96 18.92 16.12 9.78
N LYS A 97 20.06 16.25 10.45
CA LYS A 97 21.29 16.80 9.84
C LYS A 97 22.00 15.82 8.89
N ASN A 98 21.72 14.53 9.01
CA ASN A 98 22.27 13.49 8.15
C ASN A 98 21.47 13.40 6.85
N ASP A 99 22.08 12.86 5.80
CA ASP A 99 21.38 12.62 4.52
C ASP A 99 20.35 11.48 4.64
N ALA A 100 20.51 10.58 5.62
CA ALA A 100 19.57 9.52 5.93
C ALA A 100 18.62 9.89 7.09
N ILE A 101 17.39 9.38 7.04
CA ILE A 101 16.35 9.57 8.06
C ILE A 101 15.68 8.25 8.42
N THR A 102 15.42 8.05 9.72
CA THR A 102 14.71 6.87 10.21
C THR A 102 13.21 7.12 10.32
N VAL A 103 12.39 6.06 10.19
CA VAL A 103 10.95 6.15 10.46
C VAL A 103 10.65 6.57 11.90
N ASN A 104 11.54 6.24 12.86
CA ASN A 104 11.43 6.68 14.24
C ASN A 104 11.53 8.20 14.38
N GLU A 105 12.48 8.83 13.68
CA GLU A 105 12.61 10.29 13.65
C GLU A 105 11.38 10.94 13.01
N LEU A 106 10.90 10.39 11.89
CA LEU A 106 9.69 10.87 11.21
C LEU A 106 8.46 10.82 12.12
N ILE A 107 8.24 9.71 12.85
CA ILE A 107 7.12 9.59 13.78
C ILE A 107 7.28 10.57 14.96
N ASN A 108 8.49 10.73 15.48
CA ASN A 108 8.74 11.72 16.53
C ASN A 108 8.42 13.15 16.08
N ILE A 109 8.83 13.54 14.87
CA ILE A 109 8.46 14.84 14.29
C ILE A 109 6.94 14.98 14.26
N ALA A 110 6.23 13.98 13.72
CA ALA A 110 4.78 13.98 13.63
C ALA A 110 4.10 14.19 15.00
N MET A 111 4.57 13.47 16.02
CA MET A 111 4.00 13.54 17.37
C MET A 111 4.24 14.87 18.08
N ASN A 112 5.34 15.57 17.75
CA ASN A 112 5.66 16.86 18.33
C ASN A 112 4.86 18.02 17.69
N LEU A 113 4.34 17.87 16.47
CA LEU A 113 3.70 18.97 15.71
C LEU A 113 2.66 19.76 16.51
N ASN A 114 1.85 19.09 17.32
CA ASN A 114 0.75 19.74 18.03
C ASN A 114 1.19 20.67 19.17
N GLU A 115 2.28 20.32 19.85
CA GLU A 115 2.70 21.00 21.08
C GLU A 115 3.99 21.80 20.91
N ILE A 116 4.76 21.56 19.85
CA ILE A 116 6.06 22.20 19.67
C ILE A 116 5.93 23.68 19.37
N ASP A 117 6.62 24.50 20.18
CA ASP A 117 6.71 25.94 19.96
C ASP A 117 7.61 26.24 18.75
N MET A 118 6.95 26.43 17.61
CA MET A 118 7.53 26.73 16.31
C MET A 118 6.81 27.90 15.66
N HIS A 119 7.58 28.79 15.06
CA HIS A 119 7.06 29.83 14.17
C HIS A 119 7.49 29.54 12.73
N TYR A 120 6.53 29.47 11.83
CA TYR A 120 6.75 29.33 10.40
C TYR A 120 6.26 30.58 9.68
N ILE A 121 7.12 31.17 8.85
CA ILE A 121 6.84 32.37 8.06
C ILE A 121 7.13 32.05 6.58
N PRO A 122 6.20 32.24 5.64
CA PRO A 122 6.38 31.86 4.24
C PRO A 122 7.25 32.87 3.46
N VAL A 123 8.52 33.01 3.86
CA VAL A 123 9.52 33.89 3.25
C VAL A 123 10.80 33.11 2.96
N LEU A 124 11.51 33.48 1.89
CA LEU A 124 12.61 32.67 1.34
C LEU A 124 13.99 33.33 1.47
N ASN A 125 14.05 34.58 1.92
CA ASN A 125 15.31 35.31 2.02
C ASN A 125 15.26 36.46 3.04
N ASP A 126 16.46 36.93 3.42
CA ASP A 126 16.63 37.97 4.44
C ASP A 126 15.93 39.29 4.09
N LYS A 127 15.67 39.57 2.79
CA LYS A 127 14.92 40.77 2.41
C LYS A 127 13.45 40.61 2.76
N GLU A 128 12.82 39.53 2.32
CA GLU A 128 11.41 39.22 2.59
C GLU A 128 11.15 39.05 4.08
N LEU A 129 12.06 38.39 4.81
CA LEU A 129 11.98 38.30 6.27
C LEU A 129 12.04 39.70 6.91
N GLY A 130 12.92 40.58 6.43
CA GLY A 130 12.97 41.96 6.90
C GLY A 130 11.68 42.74 6.62
N ASP A 131 11.13 42.59 5.42
CA ASP A 131 9.84 43.17 5.03
C ASP A 131 8.74 42.68 6.00
N PHE A 132 8.67 41.38 6.28
CA PHE A 132 7.72 40.79 7.22
C PHE A 132 7.82 41.38 8.65
N TYR A 133 9.03 41.54 9.21
CA TYR A 133 9.20 42.10 10.55
C TYR A 133 8.81 43.58 10.63
N ILE A 134 9.07 44.34 9.57
CA ILE A 134 8.71 45.76 9.50
C ILE A 134 7.20 45.91 9.35
N ASP A 135 6.59 45.20 8.41
CA ASP A 135 5.17 45.32 8.07
C ASP A 135 4.25 44.88 9.21
N ASN A 136 4.68 43.92 10.03
CA ASN A 136 3.93 43.44 11.19
C ASN A 136 4.26 44.21 12.49
N GLY A 137 5.14 45.22 12.44
CA GLY A 137 5.50 46.01 13.63
C GLY A 137 6.28 45.22 14.68
N PHE A 138 7.05 44.21 14.28
CA PHE A 138 7.85 43.37 15.18
C PHE A 138 9.22 43.95 15.53
N LEU A 139 9.44 45.24 15.24
CA LEU A 139 10.66 45.97 15.55
C LEU A 139 10.35 47.07 16.57
N PRO A 140 10.45 46.80 17.89
CA PRO A 140 10.17 47.79 18.93
C PRO A 140 11.02 49.06 18.84
N GLN A 141 12.17 48.98 18.17
CA GLN A 141 13.03 50.14 17.90
C GLN A 141 12.33 51.17 17.01
N LEU A 142 11.34 50.74 16.21
CA LEU A 142 10.57 51.61 15.33
C LEU A 142 9.41 52.33 16.05
N ASP A 143 8.93 51.80 17.18
CA ASP A 143 7.78 52.34 17.93
C ASP A 143 8.03 53.73 18.52
N ASN A 144 9.29 54.08 18.74
CA ASN A 144 9.69 55.35 19.34
C ASN A 144 9.80 56.51 18.33
N PHE A 145 9.48 56.29 17.05
CA PHE A 145 9.63 57.31 16.01
C PHE A 145 8.40 58.20 15.84
N PRO A 146 8.59 59.47 15.40
CA PRO A 146 7.49 60.37 15.08
C PRO A 146 6.59 59.82 13.96
N THR A 147 5.28 59.75 14.23
CA THR A 147 4.28 59.18 13.30
C THR A 147 4.20 59.92 11.97
N ASP A 148 4.53 61.21 11.95
CA ASP A 148 4.52 62.06 10.74
C ASP A 148 5.63 61.74 9.74
N LYS A 149 6.60 60.88 10.11
CA LYS A 149 7.74 60.48 9.25
C LYS A 149 7.94 58.96 9.14
N ALA A 150 7.04 58.17 9.71
CA ALA A 150 7.15 56.71 9.74
C ALA A 150 7.31 56.11 8.33
N ASP A 151 6.44 56.48 7.39
CA ASP A 151 6.46 55.97 6.01
C ASP A 151 7.76 56.28 5.27
N TRP A 152 8.29 57.51 5.43
CA TRP A 152 9.55 57.90 4.82
C TRP A 152 10.71 57.12 5.43
N MET A 153 10.72 56.90 6.75
CA MET A 153 11.77 56.13 7.40
C MET A 153 11.73 54.65 7.01
N ILE A 154 10.56 54.02 7.05
CA ILE A 154 10.35 52.62 6.65
C ILE A 154 10.89 52.38 5.23
N SER A 155 10.61 53.28 4.30
CA SER A 155 11.13 53.19 2.91
C SER A 155 12.66 53.35 2.77
N HIS A 156 13.37 53.76 3.83
CA HIS A 156 14.84 53.88 3.87
C HIS A 156 15.51 52.81 4.75
N ILE A 157 14.74 51.92 5.38
CA ILE A 157 15.29 50.79 6.14
C ILE A 157 15.85 49.76 5.16
N ASN A 158 17.01 49.21 5.47
CA ASN A 158 17.56 48.09 4.72
C ASN A 158 16.92 46.78 5.22
N CYS A 159 15.79 46.39 4.62
CA CYS A 159 15.04 45.20 4.99
C CYS A 159 15.91 43.95 5.00
N LYS A 160 16.80 43.78 4.00
CA LYS A 160 17.74 42.65 3.97
C LYS A 160 18.65 42.59 5.20
N LYS A 161 19.09 43.73 5.73
CA LYS A 161 19.90 43.77 6.95
C LYS A 161 19.07 43.41 8.17
N VAL A 162 17.84 43.92 8.26
CA VAL A 162 16.88 43.59 9.33
C VAL A 162 16.62 42.09 9.38
N GLY A 163 16.19 41.48 8.26
CA GLY A 163 15.86 40.06 8.25
C GLY A 163 17.08 39.19 8.54
N LYS A 164 18.28 39.57 8.08
CA LYS A 164 19.52 38.87 8.46
C LYS A 164 19.76 38.92 9.98
N GLU A 165 19.59 40.09 10.60
CA GLU A 165 19.80 40.29 12.04
C GLU A 165 18.78 39.49 12.86
N MET A 166 17.50 39.52 12.48
CA MET A 166 16.44 38.71 13.12
C MET A 166 16.73 37.22 12.98
N ARG A 167 17.09 36.76 11.77
CA ARG A 167 17.43 35.37 11.51
C ARG A 167 18.57 34.87 12.40
N GLU A 168 19.64 35.65 12.50
CA GLU A 168 20.80 35.31 13.33
C GLU A 168 20.47 35.35 14.82
N GLN A 169 19.61 36.28 15.26
CA GLN A 169 19.20 36.41 16.66
C GLN A 169 18.31 35.26 17.14
N GLU A 170 17.36 34.83 16.31
CA GLU A 170 16.38 33.79 16.64
C GLU A 170 16.89 32.38 16.31
N ASN A 171 18.08 32.26 15.71
CA ASN A 171 18.60 31.01 15.15
C ASN A 171 17.66 30.34 14.14
N GLY A 172 16.85 31.13 13.44
CA GLY A 172 15.94 30.58 12.45
C GLY A 172 16.65 30.18 11.15
N ILE A 173 16.02 29.30 10.40
CA ILE A 173 16.58 28.69 9.18
C ILE A 173 15.55 28.81 8.05
N TYR A 174 16.04 28.97 6.81
CA TYR A 174 15.18 28.83 5.64
C TYR A 174 15.06 27.36 5.27
N CYS A 175 13.84 26.85 5.29
CA CYS A 175 13.43 25.58 4.71
C CYS A 175 12.83 25.88 3.33
N GLY A 176 12.83 24.94 2.38
CA GLY A 176 12.58 25.22 0.95
C GLY A 176 11.40 26.16 0.63
N ARG A 177 10.34 26.15 1.45
CA ARG A 177 9.13 26.97 1.29
C ARG A 177 8.94 28.10 2.33
N GLY A 178 9.84 28.27 3.31
CA GLY A 178 9.66 29.30 4.34
C GLY A 178 10.85 29.47 5.31
N TYR A 179 10.65 30.35 6.29
CA TYR A 179 11.55 30.62 7.39
C TYR A 179 10.96 30.03 8.67
N VAL A 180 11.77 29.29 9.42
CA VAL A 180 11.34 28.59 10.62
C VAL A 180 12.21 28.97 11.81
N VAL A 181 11.54 29.24 12.94
CA VAL A 181 12.16 29.39 14.26
C VAL A 181 11.63 28.26 15.13
N LEU A 182 12.56 27.53 15.75
CA LEU A 182 12.25 26.45 16.66
C LEU A 182 12.69 26.85 18.07
N ASN A 183 11.72 27.12 18.95
CA ASN A 183 11.98 27.63 20.30
C ASN A 183 12.28 26.50 21.30
N GLU A 184 11.98 25.26 20.94
CA GLU A 184 12.07 24.09 21.81
C GLU A 184 12.80 22.93 21.13
N LYS A 185 13.28 21.95 21.91
CA LYS A 185 13.88 20.74 21.34
C LYS A 185 12.79 19.71 21.07
N LEU A 186 12.89 19.00 19.94
CA LEU A 186 12.07 17.83 19.68
C LEU A 186 12.23 16.78 20.79
N GLU A 187 11.11 16.32 21.32
CA GLU A 187 11.08 15.25 22.30
C GLU A 187 11.05 13.87 21.62
N GLN A 188 11.69 12.88 22.23
CA GLN A 188 11.56 11.49 21.80
C GLN A 188 10.31 10.86 22.46
N LEU A 189 9.17 11.07 21.82
CA LEU A 189 7.85 10.60 22.24
C LEU A 189 7.58 9.15 21.77
N TYR A 190 8.07 8.80 20.58
CA TYR A 190 7.89 7.48 19.98
C TYR A 190 8.91 6.49 20.53
N ASN A 191 8.41 5.41 21.12
CA ASN A 191 9.20 4.38 21.80
C ASN A 191 9.42 3.11 20.96
N GLY A 192 9.10 3.14 19.66
CA GLY A 192 9.19 1.97 18.77
C GLY A 192 7.99 1.02 18.84
N ASN A 193 6.99 1.30 19.69
CA ASN A 193 5.78 0.48 19.74
C ASN A 193 4.69 1.06 18.84
N PHE A 194 4.21 0.24 17.91
CA PHE A 194 3.10 0.56 17.02
C PHE A 194 2.07 -0.56 17.01
N SER A 195 0.83 -0.22 16.65
CA SER A 195 -0.22 -1.23 16.46
C SER A 195 -0.23 -1.71 15.01
N VAL A 196 -0.04 -3.00 14.82
CA VAL A 196 -0.22 -3.65 13.51
C VAL A 196 -1.73 -3.71 13.20
N PRO A 197 -2.16 -3.33 11.98
CA PRO A 197 -3.53 -3.55 11.54
C PRO A 197 -3.95 -4.99 11.72
N LYS A 198 -5.19 -5.21 12.19
CA LYS A 198 -5.69 -6.57 12.42
C LYS A 198 -6.19 -7.18 11.11
N PRO A 199 -6.03 -8.51 10.92
CA PRO A 199 -6.69 -9.20 9.83
C PRO A 199 -8.21 -9.04 9.95
N LYS A 200 -8.87 -8.91 8.80
CA LYS A 200 -10.32 -8.95 8.69
C LYS A 200 -10.84 -10.31 9.16
N GLY A 201 -11.98 -10.27 9.85
CA GLY A 201 -12.68 -11.45 10.36
C GLY A 201 -13.59 -12.13 9.32
N TYR A 202 -13.42 -11.80 8.04
CA TYR A 202 -14.23 -12.27 6.92
C TYR A 202 -13.35 -12.44 5.68
N VAL A 203 -13.88 -13.15 4.67
CA VAL A 203 -13.30 -13.24 3.33
C VAL A 203 -13.95 -12.22 2.39
N PHE A 204 -15.29 -12.11 2.46
CA PHE A 204 -16.05 -11.09 1.75
C PHE A 204 -16.94 -10.31 2.72
N CYS A 205 -17.11 -9.03 2.49
CA CYS A 205 -18.06 -8.18 3.21
C CYS A 205 -18.96 -7.48 2.20
N LEU A 206 -20.26 -7.47 2.49
CA LEU A 206 -21.26 -6.82 1.65
C LEU A 206 -22.14 -5.90 2.50
N GLU A 207 -22.35 -4.67 2.05
CA GLU A 207 -23.40 -3.78 2.57
C GLU A 207 -24.68 -4.00 1.77
N ILE A 208 -25.56 -4.89 2.26
CA ILE A 208 -26.78 -5.29 1.54
C ILE A 208 -27.97 -4.41 1.90
N ALA A 209 -28.80 -4.10 0.91
CA ALA A 209 -30.05 -3.37 1.04
C ALA A 209 -31.16 -4.05 0.25
N LYS A 210 -32.42 -3.70 0.53
CA LYS A 210 -33.55 -4.16 -0.28
C LYS A 210 -33.51 -3.48 -1.64
N ALA A 211 -33.75 -4.25 -2.70
CA ALA A 211 -33.76 -3.73 -4.06
C ALA A 211 -34.70 -2.51 -4.18
N PRO A 212 -34.25 -1.44 -4.84
CA PRO A 212 -35.01 -0.21 -4.96
C PRO A 212 -36.29 -0.41 -5.79
N ILE A 213 -37.31 0.40 -5.51
CA ILE A 213 -38.52 0.48 -6.35
C ILE A 213 -38.38 1.69 -7.27
N GLY A 214 -38.09 1.44 -8.54
CA GLY A 214 -37.75 2.51 -9.51
C GLY A 214 -36.28 2.90 -9.42
N ASP A 215 -35.95 4.14 -9.80
CA ASP A 215 -34.56 4.60 -9.98
C ASP A 215 -33.93 5.21 -8.72
N ILE A 216 -34.65 5.24 -7.58
CA ILE A 216 -34.17 5.84 -6.34
C ILE A 216 -33.43 4.77 -5.53
N PRO A 217 -32.12 4.93 -5.25
CA PRO A 217 -31.36 4.02 -4.39
C PRO A 217 -31.99 3.89 -2.99
N ASN A 218 -31.81 2.73 -2.37
CA ASN A 218 -32.22 2.43 -1.01
C ASN A 218 -30.99 2.19 -0.13
N ASP A 219 -30.05 3.12 -0.16
CA ASP A 219 -28.75 3.09 0.53
C ASP A 219 -28.80 3.64 1.97
N GLU A 220 -29.93 4.21 2.40
CA GLU A 220 -30.10 4.70 3.79
C GLU A 220 -30.25 3.58 4.83
N TYR A 221 -30.68 2.37 4.41
CA TYR A 221 -30.87 1.23 5.30
C TYR A 221 -30.17 -0.03 4.78
N THR A 222 -28.86 -0.13 5.06
CA THR A 222 -28.05 -1.30 4.76
C THR A 222 -27.87 -2.20 5.99
N VAL A 223 -27.51 -3.45 5.74
CA VAL A 223 -27.04 -4.40 6.74
C VAL A 223 -25.74 -5.03 6.24
N THR A 224 -24.71 -5.00 7.06
CA THR A 224 -23.46 -5.72 6.80
C THR A 224 -23.67 -7.24 6.82
N LEU A 225 -23.29 -7.91 5.74
CA LEU A 225 -23.22 -9.36 5.62
C LEU A 225 -21.76 -9.78 5.33
N THR A 226 -21.14 -10.46 6.29
CA THR A 226 -19.80 -11.02 6.14
C THR A 226 -19.86 -12.49 5.75
N LEU A 227 -19.00 -12.93 4.83
CA LEU A 227 -18.87 -14.31 4.37
C LEU A 227 -17.48 -14.87 4.74
N PRO A 228 -17.36 -16.17 5.07
CA PRO A 228 -18.42 -17.19 5.01
C PRO A 228 -19.47 -17.06 6.12
N ALA A 229 -20.74 -17.28 5.78
CA ALA A 229 -21.88 -17.25 6.68
C ALA A 229 -22.69 -18.55 6.67
N SER A 230 -23.40 -18.82 7.76
CA SER A 230 -24.41 -19.88 7.78
C SER A 230 -25.65 -19.44 7.00
N ASN A 231 -26.41 -20.40 6.45
CA ASN A 231 -27.67 -20.07 5.76
C ASN A 231 -28.66 -19.33 6.67
N ARG A 232 -28.64 -19.64 7.97
CA ARG A 232 -29.46 -18.95 8.97
C ARG A 232 -29.08 -17.47 9.07
N ASP A 233 -27.79 -17.17 9.10
CA ASP A 233 -27.31 -15.79 9.27
C ASP A 233 -27.56 -14.96 8.01
N ILE A 234 -27.39 -15.56 6.81
CA ILE A 234 -27.81 -14.94 5.53
C ILE A 234 -29.30 -14.60 5.55
N ILE A 235 -30.17 -15.57 5.87
CA ILE A 235 -31.62 -15.34 5.93
C ILE A 235 -31.96 -14.27 6.98
N THR A 236 -31.23 -14.24 8.10
CA THR A 236 -31.42 -13.24 9.15
C THR A 236 -31.06 -11.85 8.65
N ALA A 237 -29.94 -11.68 7.93
CA ALA A 237 -29.55 -10.42 7.33
C ALA A 237 -30.56 -9.93 6.28
N VAL A 238 -30.98 -10.81 5.36
CA VAL A 238 -32.00 -10.52 4.33
C VAL A 238 -33.34 -10.09 4.94
N LYS A 239 -33.78 -10.76 6.02
CA LYS A 239 -35.02 -10.37 6.71
C LYS A 239 -34.93 -9.03 7.42
N LYS A 240 -33.76 -8.66 7.94
CA LYS A 240 -33.57 -7.36 8.62
C LYS A 240 -33.84 -6.19 7.66
N ILE A 241 -33.42 -6.30 6.40
CA ILE A 241 -33.71 -5.31 5.34
C ILE A 241 -35.12 -5.44 4.73
N GLY A 242 -35.96 -6.34 5.24
CA GLY A 242 -37.35 -6.50 4.78
C GLY A 242 -37.49 -7.17 3.41
N ALA A 243 -36.47 -7.92 2.97
CA ALA A 243 -36.50 -8.78 1.79
C ALA A 243 -36.88 -10.22 2.18
N SER A 244 -37.49 -10.95 1.25
CA SER A 244 -37.92 -12.34 1.46
C SER A 244 -36.84 -13.35 1.06
N ALA A 245 -35.97 -12.97 0.13
CA ALA A 245 -34.89 -13.78 -0.42
C ALA A 245 -33.71 -12.89 -0.85
N PRO A 246 -32.47 -13.44 -0.94
CA PRO A 246 -31.31 -12.69 -1.40
C PRO A 246 -31.49 -12.00 -2.76
N GLN A 247 -32.27 -12.57 -3.67
CA GLN A 247 -32.52 -12.03 -5.00
C GLN A 247 -33.37 -10.74 -4.98
N GLU A 248 -34.04 -10.43 -3.86
CA GLU A 248 -34.75 -9.17 -3.64
C GLU A 248 -33.84 -8.09 -3.02
N CYS A 249 -32.54 -8.36 -2.94
CA CYS A 249 -31.54 -7.46 -2.37
C CYS A 249 -30.60 -6.93 -3.47
N VAL A 250 -29.95 -5.81 -3.16
CA VAL A 250 -28.78 -5.27 -3.84
C VAL A 250 -27.67 -5.06 -2.80
N PHE A 251 -26.44 -4.82 -3.24
CA PHE A 251 -25.37 -4.38 -2.36
C PHE A 251 -24.79 -3.06 -2.87
N TYR A 252 -24.35 -2.20 -1.95
CA TYR A 252 -23.74 -0.91 -2.27
C TYR A 252 -22.22 -0.90 -2.10
N GLU A 253 -21.74 -1.72 -1.16
CA GLU A 253 -20.32 -1.95 -0.96
C GLU A 253 -20.06 -3.45 -0.98
N TYR A 254 -18.96 -3.83 -1.63
CA TYR A 254 -18.43 -5.18 -1.67
C TYR A 254 -16.93 -5.09 -1.49
N GLU A 255 -16.40 -5.94 -0.61
CA GLU A 255 -14.98 -5.99 -0.31
C GLU A 255 -14.51 -7.44 -0.24
N SER A 256 -13.33 -7.72 -0.79
CA SER A 256 -12.68 -9.02 -0.76
C SER A 256 -11.32 -8.96 -0.09
N THR A 257 -10.97 -9.99 0.67
CA THR A 257 -9.59 -10.16 1.18
C THR A 257 -8.62 -10.68 0.12
N ILE A 258 -9.13 -11.14 -1.02
CA ILE A 258 -8.35 -11.61 -2.17
C ILE A 258 -8.43 -10.53 -3.27
N PRO A 259 -7.32 -9.84 -3.60
CA PRO A 259 -7.35 -8.69 -4.52
C PRO A 259 -7.91 -9.01 -5.91
N GLN A 260 -7.65 -10.22 -6.43
CA GLN A 260 -8.17 -10.65 -7.73
C GLN A 260 -9.70 -10.77 -7.77
N LEU A 261 -10.38 -10.75 -6.62
CA LEU A 261 -11.83 -10.94 -6.49
C LEU A 261 -12.60 -9.65 -6.17
N GLU A 262 -11.94 -8.50 -6.00
CA GLU A 262 -12.55 -7.22 -5.57
C GLU A 262 -13.65 -6.70 -6.53
N GLU A 263 -13.59 -7.09 -7.81
CA GLU A 263 -14.55 -6.66 -8.84
C GLU A 263 -15.24 -7.85 -9.54
N LYS A 264 -15.35 -9.00 -8.86
CA LYS A 264 -15.88 -10.25 -9.46
C LYS A 264 -17.29 -10.62 -9.03
N PHE A 265 -17.87 -9.89 -8.08
CA PHE A 265 -19.25 -10.09 -7.64
C PHE A 265 -20.14 -9.00 -8.23
N GLU A 266 -21.08 -9.39 -9.09
CA GLU A 266 -21.90 -8.45 -9.86
C GLU A 266 -23.28 -8.23 -9.23
N ASP A 267 -23.93 -9.30 -8.75
CA ASP A 267 -25.27 -9.23 -8.17
C ASP A 267 -25.56 -10.34 -7.13
N MET A 268 -26.68 -10.18 -6.42
CA MET A 268 -27.07 -11.08 -5.32
C MET A 268 -27.56 -12.47 -5.76
N SER A 269 -27.69 -12.74 -7.07
CA SER A 269 -28.09 -14.07 -7.56
C SER A 269 -27.03 -15.14 -7.27
N ASP A 270 -25.76 -14.74 -7.27
CA ASP A 270 -24.61 -15.61 -7.00
C ASP A 270 -24.14 -15.59 -5.53
N LEU A 271 -24.93 -15.04 -4.60
CA LEU A 271 -24.55 -14.93 -3.18
C LEU A 271 -24.14 -16.29 -2.57
N TYR A 272 -24.81 -17.37 -2.95
CA TYR A 272 -24.49 -18.70 -2.43
C TYR A 272 -23.19 -19.26 -2.99
N THR A 273 -22.89 -18.97 -4.26
CA THR A 273 -21.60 -19.28 -4.90
C THR A 273 -20.48 -18.50 -4.21
N LEU A 274 -20.71 -17.21 -3.95
CA LEU A 274 -19.77 -16.35 -3.23
C LEU A 274 -19.50 -16.88 -1.82
N ASN A 275 -20.55 -17.29 -1.11
CA ASN A 275 -20.43 -17.85 0.24
C ASN A 275 -19.70 -19.21 0.26
N GLU A 276 -19.85 -20.03 -0.77
CA GLU A 276 -19.14 -21.29 -0.87
C GLU A 276 -17.66 -21.08 -1.21
N LEU A 277 -17.36 -20.17 -2.14
CA LEU A 277 -16.00 -19.71 -2.39
C LEU A 277 -15.34 -19.17 -1.12
N ALA A 278 -16.07 -18.37 -0.32
CA ALA A 278 -15.59 -17.85 0.96
C ALA A 278 -15.17 -18.98 1.92
N ARG A 279 -15.94 -20.06 2.00
CA ARG A 279 -15.61 -21.22 2.86
C ARG A 279 -14.36 -21.94 2.39
N LYS A 280 -14.19 -22.07 1.07
CA LYS A 280 -12.97 -22.66 0.51
C LYS A 280 -11.75 -21.79 0.77
N ILE A 281 -11.85 -20.47 0.58
CA ILE A 281 -10.79 -19.52 0.90
C ILE A 281 -10.43 -19.60 2.39
N GLU A 282 -11.41 -19.64 3.29
CA GLU A 282 -11.15 -19.77 4.73
C GLU A 282 -10.41 -21.08 5.06
N THR A 283 -10.79 -22.17 4.41
CA THR A 283 -10.11 -23.48 4.57
C THR A 283 -8.68 -23.43 4.04
N MET A 284 -8.45 -22.79 2.88
CA MET A 284 -7.14 -22.60 2.27
C MET A 284 -6.23 -21.71 3.12
N LYS A 285 -6.80 -20.67 3.75
CA LYS A 285 -6.09 -19.77 4.68
C LYS A 285 -5.50 -20.55 5.85
N ALA A 286 -6.25 -21.50 6.41
CA ALA A 286 -5.79 -22.32 7.52
C ALA A 286 -4.62 -23.26 7.17
N CYS A 287 -4.44 -23.63 5.89
CA CYS A 287 -3.34 -24.49 5.43
C CYS A 287 -2.25 -23.74 4.64
N GLY A 288 -2.31 -22.40 4.55
CA GLY A 288 -1.32 -21.60 3.82
C GLY A 288 -1.44 -21.67 2.30
N GLY A 289 -2.60 -22.10 1.76
CA GLY A 289 -2.84 -22.25 0.32
C GLY A 289 -3.20 -20.97 -0.44
N ILE A 290 -3.27 -19.82 0.25
CA ILE A 290 -3.71 -18.54 -0.34
C ILE A 290 -2.75 -18.01 -1.42
N PRO A 291 -1.42 -17.98 -1.23
CA PRO A 291 -0.50 -17.50 -2.27
C PRO A 291 -0.62 -18.31 -3.57
N LYS A 292 -0.80 -19.64 -3.45
CA LYS A 292 -1.02 -20.52 -4.62
C LYS A 292 -2.35 -20.22 -5.30
N TYR A 293 -3.42 -20.01 -4.54
CA TYR A 293 -4.72 -19.64 -5.10
C TYR A 293 -4.65 -18.32 -5.88
N LYS A 294 -4.02 -17.30 -5.28
CA LYS A 294 -3.77 -16.01 -5.91
C LYS A 294 -2.93 -16.15 -7.18
N ALA A 295 -1.88 -16.98 -7.16
CA ALA A 295 -1.07 -17.28 -8.34
C ALA A 295 -1.91 -17.91 -9.47
N LEU A 296 -2.75 -18.90 -9.15
CA LEU A 296 -3.67 -19.55 -10.11
C LEU A 296 -4.64 -18.54 -10.72
N LEU A 297 -5.26 -17.67 -9.91
CA LEU A 297 -6.15 -16.63 -10.44
C LEU A 297 -5.41 -15.64 -11.35
N SER A 298 -4.15 -15.32 -11.03
CA SER A 298 -3.34 -14.39 -11.81
C SER A 298 -2.91 -14.92 -13.19
N THR A 299 -3.04 -16.22 -13.48
CA THR A 299 -2.81 -16.75 -14.84
C THR A 299 -4.02 -16.59 -15.75
N LEU A 300 -5.18 -16.27 -15.19
CA LEU A 300 -6.42 -16.09 -15.94
C LEU A 300 -6.60 -14.62 -16.34
N ASP A 301 -6.67 -14.34 -17.65
CA ASP A 301 -6.90 -12.99 -18.18
C ASP A 301 -8.28 -12.45 -17.79
N LYS A 302 -9.33 -13.27 -17.97
CA LYS A 302 -10.71 -12.94 -17.60
C LYS A 302 -11.40 -14.15 -17.00
N PHE A 303 -11.97 -13.96 -15.82
CA PHE A 303 -12.72 -14.99 -15.11
C PHE A 303 -13.86 -14.34 -14.31
N ASN A 304 -14.89 -15.13 -14.02
CA ASN A 304 -16.01 -14.74 -13.15
C ASN A 304 -15.96 -15.52 -11.83
N LEU A 305 -16.93 -15.27 -10.96
CA LEU A 305 -17.01 -15.92 -9.65
C LEU A 305 -17.05 -17.45 -9.74
N GLN A 306 -17.78 -18.01 -10.71
CA GLN A 306 -17.87 -19.46 -10.91
C GLN A 306 -16.51 -20.06 -11.29
N THR A 307 -15.78 -19.41 -12.20
CA THR A 307 -14.40 -19.80 -12.54
C THR A 307 -13.48 -19.69 -11.33
N ALA A 308 -13.57 -18.61 -10.54
CA ALA A 308 -12.77 -18.45 -9.33
C ALA A 308 -13.01 -19.60 -8.34
N LEU A 309 -14.27 -20.02 -8.21
CA LEU A 309 -14.65 -21.17 -7.41
C LEU A 309 -14.08 -22.48 -7.98
N GLU A 310 -14.19 -22.72 -9.28
CA GLU A 310 -13.62 -23.92 -9.93
C GLU A 310 -12.09 -24.03 -9.71
N VAL A 311 -11.36 -22.91 -9.79
CA VAL A 311 -9.90 -22.85 -9.56
C VAL A 311 -9.49 -23.39 -8.20
N THR A 312 -10.36 -23.32 -7.19
CA THR A 312 -10.07 -23.88 -5.86
C THR A 312 -9.81 -25.39 -5.88
N GLU A 313 -10.37 -26.12 -6.85
CA GLU A 313 -10.20 -27.58 -6.98
C GLU A 313 -8.84 -27.97 -7.59
N TYR A 314 -8.19 -27.05 -8.29
CA TYR A 314 -6.94 -27.31 -9.00
C TYR A 314 -5.69 -27.17 -8.12
N GLN A 315 -5.81 -26.76 -6.85
CA GLN A 315 -4.66 -26.49 -5.99
C GLN A 315 -3.65 -27.64 -5.86
N SER A 316 -4.13 -28.88 -5.88
CA SER A 316 -3.28 -30.07 -5.77
C SER A 316 -2.52 -30.39 -7.07
N GLU A 317 -2.94 -29.82 -8.18
CA GLU A 317 -2.35 -30.07 -9.51
C GLU A 317 -1.16 -29.14 -9.82
N PHE A 318 -0.90 -28.16 -8.94
CA PHE A 318 0.14 -27.15 -9.13
C PHE A 318 1.05 -27.02 -7.91
N ILE A 319 2.32 -26.71 -8.20
CA ILE A 319 3.32 -26.29 -7.21
C ILE A 319 3.57 -24.80 -7.43
N LEU A 320 3.59 -24.02 -6.35
CA LEU A 320 4.05 -22.64 -6.39
C LEU A 320 5.53 -22.62 -6.01
N GLU A 321 6.39 -22.35 -6.99
CA GLU A 321 7.83 -22.26 -6.81
C GLU A 321 8.23 -20.80 -6.58
N SER A 322 8.18 -20.39 -5.31
CA SER A 322 8.50 -19.04 -4.85
C SER A 322 9.99 -18.68 -4.92
N GLU A 323 10.88 -19.67 -4.99
CA GLU A 323 12.34 -19.43 -5.05
C GLU A 323 12.85 -19.10 -6.47
N CYS A 324 11.97 -19.16 -7.47
CA CYS A 324 12.33 -18.87 -8.86
C CYS A 324 11.47 -17.73 -9.36
N ASP A 325 12.09 -16.62 -9.73
CA ASP A 325 11.39 -15.50 -10.37
C ASP A 325 11.81 -15.31 -11.84
N THR A 326 12.94 -15.89 -12.24
CA THR A 326 13.43 -15.80 -13.61
C THR A 326 13.43 -17.16 -14.33
N PRO A 327 13.31 -17.17 -15.67
CA PRO A 327 13.52 -18.38 -16.46
C PRO A 327 14.89 -19.02 -16.18
N SER A 328 15.95 -18.22 -16.01
CA SER A 328 17.29 -18.72 -15.66
C SER A 328 17.28 -19.50 -14.35
N GLU A 329 16.69 -18.96 -13.28
CA GLU A 329 16.60 -19.65 -11.98
C GLU A 329 15.82 -20.96 -12.08
N TYR A 330 14.69 -20.95 -12.78
CA TYR A 330 13.92 -22.18 -13.02
C TYR A 330 14.73 -23.22 -13.80
N GLY A 331 15.40 -22.82 -14.88
CA GLY A 331 16.24 -23.72 -15.68
C GLY A 331 17.41 -24.31 -14.88
N MET A 332 18.09 -23.48 -14.08
CA MET A 332 19.15 -23.92 -13.19
C MET A 332 18.64 -24.87 -12.10
N LYS A 333 17.45 -24.60 -11.54
CA LYS A 333 16.79 -25.48 -10.57
C LYS A 333 16.51 -26.86 -11.17
N MET A 334 15.97 -26.92 -12.39
CA MET A 334 15.71 -28.18 -13.08
C MET A 334 17.00 -28.94 -13.40
N LEU A 335 18.11 -28.25 -13.68
CA LEU A 335 19.40 -28.88 -13.90
C LEU A 335 20.07 -29.35 -12.61
N LYS A 336 19.75 -28.77 -11.45
CA LYS A 336 20.44 -29.00 -10.17
C LYS A 336 20.56 -30.48 -9.80
N ASP A 337 19.50 -31.26 -10.05
CA ASP A 337 19.45 -32.67 -9.65
C ASP A 337 19.77 -33.64 -10.80
N ILE A 338 20.03 -33.13 -12.01
CA ILE A 338 20.41 -33.96 -13.17
C ILE A 338 21.92 -34.24 -13.13
N GLU A 339 22.30 -35.52 -13.18
CA GLU A 339 23.69 -35.93 -13.35
C GLU A 339 24.12 -35.79 -14.82
N LEU A 340 25.03 -34.85 -15.10
CA LEU A 340 25.62 -34.63 -16.42
C LEU A 340 27.15 -34.69 -16.33
N PRO A 341 27.84 -35.30 -17.30
CA PRO A 341 29.30 -35.18 -17.40
C PRO A 341 29.70 -33.71 -17.61
N PHE A 342 30.72 -33.25 -16.88
CA PHE A 342 31.23 -31.87 -16.94
C PHE A 342 30.12 -30.83 -16.71
N LYS A 343 29.24 -31.07 -15.74
CA LYS A 343 28.05 -30.25 -15.47
C LYS A 343 28.43 -28.81 -15.14
N GLU A 344 29.41 -28.60 -14.28
CA GLU A 344 29.86 -27.27 -13.88
C GLU A 344 30.39 -26.48 -15.08
N GLU A 345 31.18 -27.12 -15.95
CA GLU A 345 31.66 -26.51 -17.18
C GLU A 345 30.52 -26.25 -18.18
N LEU A 346 29.57 -27.17 -18.31
CA LEU A 346 28.42 -27.00 -19.17
C LEU A 346 27.56 -25.81 -18.72
N LEU A 347 27.32 -25.67 -17.41
CA LEU A 347 26.57 -24.54 -16.84
C LEU A 347 27.23 -23.19 -17.15
N PHE A 348 28.56 -23.14 -17.28
CA PHE A 348 29.27 -21.93 -17.70
C PHE A 348 28.97 -21.53 -19.16
N TYR A 349 28.72 -22.50 -20.05
CA TYR A 349 28.47 -22.25 -21.46
C TYR A 349 26.99 -22.20 -21.84
N ILE A 350 26.08 -22.61 -20.95
CA ILE A 350 24.65 -22.62 -21.22
C ILE A 350 24.10 -21.18 -21.24
N PHE A 351 23.28 -20.88 -22.25
CA PHE A 351 22.39 -19.73 -22.23
C PHE A 351 21.17 -20.06 -21.36
N ASP A 352 21.32 -19.81 -20.06
CA ASP A 352 20.40 -20.20 -19.00
C ASP A 352 18.97 -19.68 -19.19
N TYR A 353 18.83 -18.42 -19.63
CA TYR A 353 17.54 -17.78 -19.83
C TYR A 353 16.73 -18.47 -20.95
N GLY A 354 17.36 -18.74 -22.10
CA GLY A 354 16.70 -19.40 -23.22
C GLY A 354 16.36 -20.86 -22.93
N TYR A 355 17.26 -21.56 -22.24
CA TYR A 355 16.98 -22.94 -21.79
C TYR A 355 15.82 -22.97 -20.79
N GLY A 356 15.83 -22.08 -19.80
CA GLY A 356 14.74 -21.94 -18.83
C GLY A 356 13.40 -21.63 -19.49
N THR A 357 13.37 -20.69 -20.45
CA THR A 357 12.18 -20.34 -21.21
C THR A 357 11.62 -21.56 -21.97
N ALA A 358 12.48 -22.34 -22.63
CA ALA A 358 12.07 -23.53 -23.36
C ALA A 358 11.51 -24.62 -22.41
N LEU A 359 12.12 -24.78 -21.23
CA LEU A 359 11.60 -25.69 -20.19
C LEU A 359 10.24 -25.24 -19.66
N MET A 360 10.08 -23.95 -19.37
CA MET A 360 8.80 -23.40 -18.90
C MET A 360 7.69 -23.68 -19.92
N GLN A 361 7.94 -23.39 -21.20
CA GLN A 361 6.98 -23.68 -22.28
C GLN A 361 6.65 -25.16 -22.38
N LYS A 362 7.65 -26.04 -22.30
CA LYS A 362 7.46 -27.49 -22.38
C LYS A 362 6.65 -28.04 -21.20
N ASN A 363 6.86 -27.48 -20.01
CA ASN A 363 6.26 -27.94 -18.77
C ASN A 363 5.01 -27.14 -18.38
N GLY A 364 4.51 -26.24 -19.23
CA GLY A 364 3.33 -25.41 -18.94
C GLY A 364 3.50 -24.47 -17.75
N VAL A 365 4.73 -24.06 -17.43
CA VAL A 365 5.02 -23.18 -16.28
C VAL A 365 4.67 -21.74 -16.62
N GLU A 366 3.94 -21.09 -15.72
CA GLU A 366 3.51 -19.71 -15.87
C GLU A 366 4.16 -18.83 -14.79
N LYS A 367 4.71 -17.68 -15.18
CA LYS A 367 5.20 -16.69 -14.23
C LYS A 367 4.02 -15.89 -13.67
N THR A 368 3.92 -15.77 -12.36
CA THR A 368 2.89 -14.98 -11.67
C THR A 368 3.54 -13.94 -10.75
N PRO A 369 2.79 -12.94 -10.24
CA PRO A 369 3.30 -12.03 -9.20
C PRO A 369 3.72 -12.72 -7.89
N TYR A 370 3.36 -14.00 -7.71
CA TYR A 370 3.66 -14.79 -6.52
C TYR A 370 4.66 -15.92 -6.84
N GLY A 371 5.47 -15.78 -7.89
CA GLY A 371 6.45 -16.77 -8.32
C GLY A 371 5.98 -17.66 -9.46
N MET A 372 6.73 -18.73 -9.73
CA MET A 372 6.48 -19.64 -10.85
C MET A 372 5.43 -20.70 -10.48
N LEU A 373 4.37 -20.77 -11.27
CA LEU A 373 3.32 -21.76 -11.11
C LEU A 373 3.62 -22.96 -12.01
N VAL A 374 3.90 -24.12 -11.41
CA VAL A 374 4.34 -25.33 -12.10
C VAL A 374 3.22 -26.39 -12.08
N PRO A 375 2.62 -26.75 -13.22
CA PRO A 375 1.66 -27.85 -13.26
C PRO A 375 2.35 -29.21 -13.15
N LEU A 376 1.75 -30.13 -12.40
CA LEU A 376 2.22 -31.52 -12.29
C LEU A 376 1.98 -32.32 -13.58
N SER A 377 0.97 -31.93 -14.36
CA SER A 377 0.62 -32.55 -15.65
C SER A 377 1.48 -32.04 -16.81
N GLY A 378 2.20 -30.92 -16.63
CA GLY A 378 2.84 -30.19 -17.72
C GLY A 378 1.89 -29.32 -18.55
N VAL A 379 0.61 -29.24 -18.16
CA VAL A 379 -0.44 -28.48 -18.87
C VAL A 379 -0.85 -27.27 -18.03
N ALA A 380 -0.85 -26.08 -18.64
CA ALA A 380 -1.26 -24.83 -17.98
C ALA A 380 -2.73 -24.86 -17.51
N LEU A 381 -3.07 -24.05 -16.51
CA LEU A 381 -4.42 -24.04 -15.91
C LEU A 381 -5.51 -23.74 -16.93
N SER A 382 -5.29 -22.72 -17.78
CA SER A 382 -6.26 -22.30 -18.81
C SER A 382 -6.66 -23.46 -19.74
N MET A 383 -5.69 -24.28 -20.15
CA MET A 383 -5.94 -25.45 -21.00
C MET A 383 -6.66 -26.58 -20.24
N GLN A 384 -6.27 -26.86 -18.99
CA GLN A 384 -6.96 -27.87 -18.16
C GLN A 384 -8.44 -27.52 -17.93
N MET A 385 -8.73 -26.23 -17.74
CA MET A 385 -10.10 -25.75 -17.55
C MET A 385 -10.92 -25.78 -18.85
N GLU A 386 -10.30 -25.61 -20.02
CA GLU A 386 -10.98 -25.78 -21.31
C GLU A 386 -11.35 -27.23 -21.61
N GLU A 387 -10.45 -28.18 -21.32
CA GLU A 387 -10.70 -29.62 -21.53
C GLU A 387 -11.82 -30.17 -20.65
N ASN A 388 -11.98 -29.62 -19.43
CA ASN A 388 -13.03 -30.02 -18.49
C ASN A 388 -14.39 -29.36 -18.75
N LYS A 389 -14.52 -28.45 -19.74
CA LYS A 389 -15.84 -27.95 -20.15
C LYS A 389 -16.62 -29.06 -20.84
N PRO A 390 -17.86 -29.38 -20.41
CA PRO A 390 -18.64 -30.44 -21.03
C PRO A 390 -18.86 -30.12 -22.52
N THR A 391 -18.32 -30.97 -23.40
CA THR A 391 -18.60 -30.90 -24.83
C THR A 391 -20.10 -31.13 -25.02
N MET A 392 -20.86 -30.08 -25.34
CA MET A 392 -22.21 -30.25 -25.86
C MET A 392 -22.11 -30.90 -27.24
N THR A 393 -22.11 -32.24 -27.29
CA THR A 393 -22.41 -32.97 -28.50
C THR A 393 -23.88 -32.72 -28.85
N MET A 394 -24.12 -31.74 -29.72
CA MET A 394 -25.36 -31.67 -30.49
C MET A 394 -25.44 -32.90 -31.38
N GLU A 395 -26.05 -33.98 -30.88
CA GLU A 395 -26.64 -34.98 -31.76
C GLU A 395 -27.81 -34.33 -32.48
N MET A 396 -27.57 -33.82 -33.70
CA MET A 396 -28.65 -33.58 -34.65
C MET A 396 -29.23 -34.95 -35.05
N LYS A 397 -30.46 -35.23 -34.63
CA LYS A 397 -31.32 -36.24 -35.25
C LYS A 397 -32.40 -35.60 -36.10
#